data_AF-A0A1F8DNX7-F1
#
_entry.id   AF-A0A1F8DNX7-F1
#
_cell.length_a   1.000
_cell.length_b   1.000
_cell.length_c   1.000
_cell.angle_alpha   90.00
_cell.angle_beta   90.00
_cell.angle_gamma   90.00
#
_symmetry.space_group_name_H-M   'P 1'
#
loop_
_entity.id
_entity.type
_entity.pdbx_description
1 polymer ?
#
loop_
_entity_poly.entity_id
_entity_poly.type
_entity_poly.pdbx_seq_one_letter_code
_entity_poly.pdbx_strand_id
1 'polypeptide(L)'
;MNLLQIYKKKNEDKGWFLDHSTLAKGMAGKMFEYTNTNFRTQSSFTNAFLEFLKIENKPRELWPKQKDHKQEVHKQYVMNMIQSKLFKKNKNDLYSRTAKGHLYGDFVKIKDFTENDQWFANYLFLLNGYYLNRKNYIIHRVKEDLLGYLLSVEGITERSLIEDAGALLDADSLDTTLKNKFFYIHSFYNDPDFLTSYLRSTEMERLELASYIAKNLRNKDFQCCISTKYQPSGNFNRSMLIDETRVFLMTLSFIQSKSASLDNTYNIFATAFIENIGDLSEKQMLAYLYANKDIFEPIFVEILESEDVEVSVSEDAFAEIIKIEEIDKTDRPEEYIDETSEGGRLKIKSIHNIRKKQARMLSGYTCALEKINNCKPIYFTAKKKGKNYLELHHLIPREFRNDFSYSIEVLANYITLCPRCHRQIHLAIDRERKHLINSLYAERKDRLTVVKLELDLNTLYDYYRIES
;
A
#
# COMPACT_ATOMS: atom_id res chain seq x y z
N MET A 1 -0.70 8.77 39.47
CA MET A 1 0.57 8.09 39.18
C MET A 1 1.38 9.02 38.30
N ASN A 2 2.68 9.17 38.54
CA ASN A 2 3.54 9.92 37.63
C ASN A 2 3.74 9.13 36.32
N LEU A 3 4.25 9.78 35.27
CA LEU A 3 4.39 9.15 33.95
C LEU A 3 5.21 7.84 33.99
N LEU A 4 6.34 7.81 34.71
CA LEU A 4 7.18 6.62 34.81
C LEU A 4 6.46 5.44 35.47
N GLN A 5 5.65 5.70 36.52
CA GLN A 5 4.83 4.68 37.17
C GLN A 5 3.76 4.14 36.20
N ILE A 6 3.14 5.01 35.40
CA ILE A 6 2.16 4.59 34.37
C ILE A 6 2.83 3.66 33.36
N TYR A 7 4.00 4.06 32.84
CA TYR A 7 4.77 3.24 31.91
C TYR A 7 5.14 1.88 32.54
N LYS A 8 5.69 1.86 33.76
CA LYS A 8 6.04 0.61 34.45
C LYS A 8 4.82 -0.31 34.65
N LYS A 9 3.67 0.23 35.02
CA LYS A 9 2.43 -0.54 35.16
C LYS A 9 1.96 -1.12 33.82
N LYS A 10 2.05 -0.36 32.73
CA LYS A 10 1.75 -0.87 31.37
C LYS A 10 2.67 -2.03 30.97
N ASN A 11 3.94 -2.01 31.39
CA ASN A 11 4.88 -3.12 31.15
C ASN A 11 4.51 -4.43 31.86
N GLU A 12 3.67 -4.39 32.90
CA GLU A 12 3.17 -5.59 33.59
C GLU A 12 2.08 -6.31 32.77
N ASP A 13 1.41 -5.59 31.86
CA ASP A 13 0.46 -6.16 30.91
C ASP A 13 1.21 -6.81 29.75
N LYS A 14 1.17 -8.15 29.72
CA LYS A 14 1.83 -8.96 28.69
C LYS A 14 1.32 -8.69 27.28
N GLY A 15 0.03 -8.39 27.14
CA GLY A 15 -0.58 -8.10 25.83
C GLY A 15 -0.07 -6.76 25.30
N TRP A 16 -0.15 -5.72 26.13
CA TRP A 16 0.38 -4.40 25.80
C TRP A 16 1.89 -4.43 25.50
N PHE A 17 2.65 -5.14 26.34
CA PHE A 17 4.09 -5.29 26.17
C PHE A 17 4.42 -5.95 24.83
N LEU A 18 3.75 -7.06 24.49
CA LEU A 18 4.00 -7.79 23.24
C LEU A 18 3.61 -6.94 22.02
N ASP A 19 2.47 -6.27 22.08
CA ASP A 19 1.98 -5.43 20.99
C ASP A 19 2.98 -4.34 20.59
N HIS A 20 3.54 -3.63 21.56
CA HIS A 20 4.41 -2.47 21.30
C HIS A 20 5.90 -2.81 21.21
N SER A 21 6.34 -4.00 21.65
CA SER A 21 7.76 -4.39 21.64
C SER A 21 8.19 -5.24 20.44
N THR A 22 7.24 -5.84 19.71
CA THR A 22 7.56 -6.78 18.60
C THR A 22 7.21 -6.22 17.23
N LEU A 23 7.85 -6.78 16.19
CA LEU A 23 7.52 -6.50 14.78
C LEU A 23 6.65 -7.59 14.14
N ALA A 24 6.02 -8.46 14.93
CA ALA A 24 5.17 -9.52 14.41
C ALA A 24 3.96 -8.94 13.67
N LYS A 25 3.40 -9.71 12.73
CA LYS A 25 2.24 -9.30 11.94
C LYS A 25 1.07 -8.94 12.88
N GLY A 26 0.43 -7.80 12.63
CA GLY A 26 -0.69 -7.31 13.44
C GLY A 26 -0.33 -6.70 14.80
N MET A 27 0.97 -6.54 15.12
CA MET A 27 1.44 -5.88 16.33
C MET A 27 1.83 -4.42 16.05
N ALA A 28 1.72 -3.55 17.06
CA ALA A 28 1.96 -2.11 16.97
C ALA A 28 3.42 -1.64 17.12
N GLY A 29 4.40 -2.55 17.20
CA GLY A 29 5.82 -2.17 17.35
C GLY A 29 6.45 -1.43 16.16
N LYS A 30 5.72 -1.21 15.06
CA LYS A 30 6.13 -0.40 13.90
C LYS A 30 4.92 0.37 13.34
N MET A 31 5.16 1.50 12.68
CA MET A 31 4.09 2.27 12.06
C MET A 31 3.66 1.69 10.71
N PHE A 32 4.60 1.10 9.95
CA PHE A 32 4.35 0.61 8.60
C PHE A 32 4.64 -0.88 8.48
N GLU A 33 3.63 -1.69 8.19
CA GLU A 33 3.79 -3.13 8.20
C GLU A 33 4.51 -3.70 6.96
N TYR A 34 4.62 -2.94 5.87
CA TYR A 34 5.41 -3.33 4.70
C TYR A 34 6.92 -3.31 4.97
N THR A 35 7.35 -2.62 6.02
CA THR A 35 8.72 -2.69 6.54
C THR A 35 8.85 -3.90 7.47
N ASN A 36 9.94 -4.63 7.37
CA ASN A 36 10.26 -5.76 8.26
C ASN A 36 11.77 -5.91 8.37
N THR A 37 12.26 -6.98 8.99
CA THR A 37 13.71 -7.22 9.14
C THR A 37 14.49 -7.22 7.83
N ASN A 38 13.85 -7.55 6.71
CA ASN A 38 14.43 -7.56 5.37
C ASN A 38 14.21 -6.25 4.60
N PHE A 39 13.35 -5.37 5.12
CA PHE A 39 12.92 -4.11 4.50
C PHE A 39 12.91 -2.99 5.56
N ARG A 40 13.96 -2.90 6.36
CA ARG A 40 14.08 -2.00 7.52
C ARG A 40 14.10 -0.52 7.11
N THR A 41 14.69 -0.22 5.96
CA THR A 41 14.87 1.12 5.42
C THR A 41 14.64 1.13 3.92
N GLN A 42 14.43 2.31 3.33
CA GLN A 42 14.40 2.47 1.87
C GLN A 42 15.64 1.85 1.19
N SER A 43 16.84 2.05 1.74
CA SER A 43 18.08 1.43 1.22
C SER A 43 18.04 -0.10 1.25
N SER A 44 17.49 -0.71 2.33
CA SER A 44 17.33 -2.16 2.38
C SER A 44 16.34 -2.68 1.33
N PHE A 45 15.32 -1.89 0.98
CA PHE A 45 14.41 -2.22 -0.12
C PHE A 45 15.14 -2.26 -1.46
N THR A 46 15.98 -1.26 -1.74
CA THR A 46 16.85 -1.23 -2.93
C THR A 46 17.75 -2.47 -3.00
N ASN A 47 18.36 -2.85 -1.88
CA ASN A 47 19.19 -4.07 -1.82
C ASN A 47 18.36 -5.34 -2.08
N ALA A 48 17.16 -5.44 -1.48
CA ALA A 48 16.26 -6.56 -1.73
C ALA A 48 15.83 -6.64 -3.21
N PHE A 49 15.61 -5.49 -3.87
CA PHE A 49 15.35 -5.43 -5.31
C PHE A 49 16.54 -5.98 -6.12
N LEU A 50 17.77 -5.54 -5.82
CA LEU A 50 18.98 -6.00 -6.50
C LEU A 50 19.21 -7.52 -6.31
N GLU A 51 18.92 -8.05 -5.11
CA GLU A 51 18.96 -9.48 -4.86
C GLU A 51 17.87 -10.23 -5.64
N PHE A 52 16.64 -9.69 -5.68
CA PHE A 52 15.53 -10.30 -6.42
C PHE A 52 15.76 -10.29 -7.94
N LEU A 53 16.45 -9.28 -8.46
CA LEU A 53 16.82 -9.20 -9.87
C LEU A 53 17.67 -10.41 -10.33
N LYS A 54 18.45 -11.02 -9.44
CA LYS A 54 19.28 -12.20 -9.74
C LYS A 54 18.47 -13.44 -10.11
N ILE A 55 17.20 -13.49 -9.72
CA ILE A 55 16.27 -14.60 -10.00
C ILE A 55 15.20 -14.25 -11.03
N GLU A 56 15.30 -13.08 -11.67
CA GLU A 56 14.38 -12.69 -12.73
C GLU A 56 14.34 -13.76 -13.84
N ASN A 57 13.13 -14.15 -14.25
CA ASN A 57 12.88 -15.21 -15.23
C ASN A 57 13.52 -16.56 -14.91
N LYS A 58 13.87 -16.84 -13.65
CA LYS A 58 14.37 -18.14 -13.21
C LYS A 58 13.28 -18.93 -12.50
N PRO A 59 13.05 -20.20 -12.88
CA PRO A 59 12.11 -21.07 -12.19
C PRO A 59 12.58 -21.34 -10.76
N ARG A 60 11.62 -21.58 -9.86
CA ARG A 60 11.82 -21.60 -8.41
C ARG A 60 12.82 -22.66 -7.95
N GLU A 61 12.96 -23.75 -8.73
CA GLU A 61 13.92 -24.82 -8.52
C GLU A 61 15.38 -24.36 -8.63
N LEU A 62 15.64 -23.30 -9.42
CA LEU A 62 16.96 -22.71 -9.62
C LEU A 62 17.29 -21.61 -8.60
N TRP A 63 16.39 -21.31 -7.66
CA TRP A 63 16.63 -20.28 -6.67
C TRP A 63 17.66 -20.74 -5.64
N PRO A 64 18.58 -19.87 -5.20
CA PRO A 64 19.53 -20.20 -4.15
C PRO A 64 18.79 -20.55 -2.86
N LYS A 65 19.29 -21.59 -2.18
CA LYS A 65 18.77 -22.08 -0.89
C LYS A 65 19.79 -21.79 0.21
N GLN A 66 19.31 -21.45 1.39
CA GLN A 66 20.15 -21.29 2.58
C GLN A 66 20.82 -22.62 2.92
N LYS A 67 22.08 -22.56 3.36
CA LYS A 67 22.91 -23.75 3.64
C LYS A 67 22.34 -24.63 4.75
N ASP A 68 21.74 -24.01 5.78
CA ASP A 68 21.39 -24.71 7.02
C ASP A 68 19.99 -25.32 7.02
N HIS A 69 19.01 -24.63 6.41
CA HIS A 69 17.59 -25.03 6.45
C HIS A 69 16.98 -25.30 5.07
N LYS A 70 17.77 -25.21 3.99
CA LYS A 70 17.34 -25.39 2.59
C LYS A 70 16.18 -24.48 2.16
N GLN A 71 15.86 -23.44 2.93
CA GLN A 71 14.85 -22.45 2.59
C GLN A 71 15.35 -21.56 1.44
N GLU A 72 14.48 -21.26 0.49
CA GLU A 72 14.78 -20.33 -0.61
C GLU A 72 15.11 -18.93 -0.05
N VAL A 73 16.28 -18.41 -0.43
CA VAL A 73 16.79 -17.12 0.07
C VAL A 73 15.86 -15.98 -0.30
N HIS A 74 15.30 -15.99 -1.51
CA HIS A 74 14.54 -14.87 -2.05
C HIS A 74 13.04 -14.92 -1.77
N LYS A 75 12.52 -16.02 -1.19
CA LYS A 75 11.09 -16.16 -0.88
C LYS A 75 10.56 -15.00 -0.03
N GLN A 76 11.41 -14.49 0.86
CA GLN A 76 11.09 -13.37 1.76
C GLN A 76 10.90 -12.02 1.05
N TYR A 77 11.36 -11.87 -0.20
CA TYR A 77 11.25 -10.62 -0.96
C TYR A 77 10.06 -10.59 -1.91
N VAL A 78 9.56 -11.77 -2.33
CA VAL A 78 8.55 -11.92 -3.40
C VAL A 78 7.35 -11.00 -3.18
N MET A 79 6.73 -11.07 -2.01
CA MET A 79 5.51 -10.30 -1.71
C MET A 79 5.73 -8.80 -1.87
N ASN A 80 6.79 -8.25 -1.28
CA ASN A 80 7.05 -6.82 -1.36
C ASN A 80 7.44 -6.37 -2.79
N MET A 81 8.17 -7.20 -3.55
CA MET A 81 8.53 -6.89 -4.95
C MET A 81 7.31 -6.86 -5.88
N ILE A 82 6.33 -7.72 -5.62
CA ILE A 82 5.07 -7.80 -6.35
C ILE A 82 4.11 -6.68 -5.91
N GLN A 83 3.95 -6.49 -4.59
CA GLN A 83 3.07 -5.47 -3.99
C GLN A 83 3.55 -4.03 -4.21
N SER A 84 4.85 -3.80 -4.41
CA SER A 84 5.40 -2.51 -4.86
C SER A 84 5.15 -2.22 -6.34
N LYS A 85 4.58 -3.17 -7.08
CA LYS A 85 4.40 -3.13 -8.54
C LYS A 85 5.70 -3.05 -9.35
N LEU A 86 6.85 -3.41 -8.77
CA LEU A 86 8.13 -3.48 -9.49
C LEU A 86 8.28 -4.79 -10.26
N PHE A 87 7.71 -5.87 -9.74
CA PHE A 87 7.65 -7.17 -10.40
C PHE A 87 6.22 -7.61 -10.59
N LYS A 88 6.04 -8.60 -11.46
CA LYS A 88 4.81 -9.34 -11.67
C LYS A 88 5.09 -10.84 -11.71
N LYS A 89 4.07 -11.63 -11.40
CA LYS A 89 4.07 -13.06 -11.68
C LYS A 89 3.95 -13.29 -13.19
N ASN A 90 4.66 -14.29 -13.69
CA ASN A 90 4.65 -14.72 -15.08
C ASN A 90 4.38 -16.23 -15.15
N LYS A 91 4.20 -16.76 -16.36
CA LYS A 91 3.90 -18.17 -16.63
C LYS A 91 4.98 -19.07 -15.97
N ASN A 92 4.58 -20.26 -15.51
CA ASN A 92 5.46 -21.23 -14.83
C ASN A 92 6.10 -20.72 -13.53
N ASP A 93 5.36 -19.92 -12.75
CA ASP A 93 5.82 -19.32 -11.48
C ASP A 93 7.13 -18.54 -11.61
N LEU A 94 7.36 -17.94 -12.79
CA LEU A 94 8.45 -17.01 -13.04
C LEU A 94 8.07 -15.61 -12.55
N TYR A 95 9.07 -14.76 -12.32
CA TYR A 95 8.88 -13.36 -11.99
C TYR A 95 9.68 -12.50 -12.96
N SER A 96 9.07 -11.43 -13.45
CA SER A 96 9.71 -10.47 -14.35
C SER A 96 9.37 -9.05 -13.91
N ARG A 97 10.24 -8.09 -14.22
CA ARG A 97 9.94 -6.69 -13.96
C ARG A 97 8.73 -6.20 -14.75
N THR A 98 8.05 -5.21 -14.18
CA THR A 98 7.12 -4.31 -14.88
C THR A 98 7.90 -3.17 -15.53
N ALA A 99 7.24 -2.31 -16.30
CA ALA A 99 7.82 -1.07 -16.83
C ALA A 99 8.40 -0.20 -15.71
N LYS A 100 7.66 -0.06 -14.60
CA LYS A 100 8.14 0.59 -13.38
C LYS A 100 9.35 -0.12 -12.76
N GLY A 101 9.37 -1.46 -12.74
CA GLY A 101 10.52 -2.24 -12.30
C GLY A 101 11.77 -2.06 -13.16
N HIS A 102 11.62 -1.89 -14.47
CA HIS A 102 12.72 -1.56 -15.36
C HIS A 102 13.30 -0.19 -15.04
N LEU A 103 12.45 0.85 -14.93
CA LEU A 103 12.89 2.19 -14.55
C LEU A 103 13.54 2.20 -13.16
N TYR A 104 12.96 1.48 -12.19
CA TYR A 104 13.55 1.33 -10.85
C TYR A 104 14.96 0.71 -10.92
N GLY A 105 15.16 -0.28 -11.79
CA GLY A 105 16.47 -0.89 -12.02
C GLY A 105 17.52 0.06 -12.60
N ASP A 106 17.10 1.12 -13.28
CA ASP A 106 18.01 2.16 -13.77
C ASP A 106 18.22 3.27 -12.72
N PHE A 107 17.16 3.63 -11.99
CA PHE A 107 17.20 4.52 -10.84
C PHE A 107 18.27 4.10 -9.82
N VAL A 108 18.29 2.81 -9.42
CA VAL A 108 19.22 2.32 -8.39
C VAL A 108 20.69 2.35 -8.81
N LYS A 109 20.99 2.66 -10.08
CA LYS A 109 22.35 2.80 -10.63
C LYS A 109 22.79 4.26 -10.73
N ILE A 110 21.90 5.23 -10.51
CA ILE A 110 22.22 6.65 -10.59
C ILE A 110 23.17 7.01 -9.44
N LYS A 111 24.40 7.42 -9.79
CA LYS A 111 25.44 7.79 -8.81
C LYS A 111 25.40 9.26 -8.42
N ASP A 112 24.78 10.09 -9.25
CA ASP A 112 24.74 11.54 -9.06
C ASP A 112 23.69 11.98 -8.04
N PHE A 113 22.84 11.06 -7.57
CA PHE A 113 21.85 11.33 -6.54
C PHE A 113 22.48 11.23 -5.16
N THR A 114 22.22 12.25 -4.32
CA THR A 114 22.54 12.21 -2.89
C THR A 114 21.73 11.10 -2.17
N GLU A 115 22.06 10.81 -0.92
CA GLU A 115 21.27 9.85 -0.12
C GLU A 115 19.80 10.30 0.02
N ASN A 116 19.57 11.60 0.18
CA ASN A 116 18.22 12.17 0.26
C ASN A 116 17.48 12.09 -1.08
N ASP A 117 18.16 12.38 -2.20
CA ASP A 117 17.58 12.20 -3.54
C ASP A 117 17.18 10.73 -3.80
N GLN A 118 18.05 9.79 -3.42
CA GLN A 118 17.76 8.35 -3.54
C GLN A 118 16.59 7.93 -2.65
N TRP A 119 16.57 8.40 -1.40
CA TRP A 119 15.49 8.10 -0.48
C TRP A 119 14.15 8.62 -1.01
N PHE A 120 14.12 9.88 -1.47
CA PHE A 120 12.93 10.55 -1.97
C PHE A 120 12.37 9.83 -3.21
N ALA A 121 13.21 9.56 -4.21
CA ALA A 121 12.79 8.85 -5.42
C ALA A 121 12.27 7.44 -5.10
N ASN A 122 12.94 6.72 -4.20
CA ASN A 122 12.51 5.38 -3.78
C ASN A 122 11.13 5.43 -3.08
N TYR A 123 10.93 6.39 -2.17
CA TYR A 123 9.62 6.61 -1.53
C TYR A 123 8.51 6.81 -2.57
N LEU A 124 8.73 7.64 -3.60
CA LEU A 124 7.76 7.86 -4.68
C LEU A 124 7.47 6.58 -5.47
N PHE A 125 8.49 5.76 -5.77
CA PHE A 125 8.28 4.46 -6.39
C PHE A 125 7.44 3.53 -5.52
N LEU A 126 7.55 3.56 -4.20
CA LEU A 126 6.81 2.62 -3.34
C LEU A 126 5.38 3.09 -3.02
N LEU A 127 5.01 4.32 -3.37
CA LEU A 127 3.84 5.02 -2.86
C LEU A 127 2.49 4.39 -3.24
N ASN A 128 2.34 3.92 -4.49
CA ASN A 128 1.12 3.24 -4.96
C ASN A 128 1.16 1.70 -4.78
N GLY A 129 2.00 1.21 -3.87
CA GLY A 129 2.03 -0.21 -3.55
C GLY A 129 0.75 -0.68 -2.84
N TYR A 130 0.34 -1.93 -3.11
CA TYR A 130 -0.83 -2.56 -2.49
C TYR A 130 -0.44 -3.46 -1.31
N TYR A 131 0.45 -2.96 -0.44
CA TYR A 131 1.02 -3.75 0.64
C TYR A 131 -0.06 -4.29 1.58
N LEU A 132 0.15 -5.50 2.10
CA LEU A 132 -0.83 -6.21 2.93
C LEU A 132 -2.22 -6.31 2.28
N ASN A 133 -2.25 -6.42 0.96
CA ASN A 133 -3.46 -6.45 0.15
C ASN A 133 -4.36 -5.22 0.33
N ARG A 134 -3.79 -4.05 0.62
CA ARG A 134 -4.51 -2.78 0.64
C ARG A 134 -3.92 -1.86 -0.42
N LYS A 135 -4.72 -1.52 -1.42
CA LYS A 135 -4.37 -0.50 -2.43
C LYS A 135 -3.85 0.77 -1.74
N ASN A 136 -2.82 1.41 -2.31
CA ASN A 136 -2.25 2.66 -1.80
C ASN A 136 -1.93 2.61 -0.29
N TYR A 137 -1.38 1.48 0.18
CA TYR A 137 -1.26 1.17 1.60
C TYR A 137 -0.63 2.31 2.41
N ILE A 138 0.45 2.92 1.91
CA ILE A 138 1.19 3.97 2.63
C ILE A 138 0.27 5.18 2.92
N ILE A 139 -0.48 5.62 1.91
CA ILE A 139 -1.41 6.75 2.00
C ILE A 139 -2.54 6.42 2.98
N HIS A 140 -3.22 5.28 2.80
CA HIS A 140 -4.31 4.90 3.70
C HIS A 140 -3.83 4.64 5.12
N ARG A 141 -2.62 4.09 5.30
CA ARG A 141 -2.05 3.84 6.63
C ARG A 141 -1.95 5.14 7.41
N VAL A 142 -1.41 6.19 6.80
CA VAL A 142 -1.31 7.50 7.47
C VAL A 142 -2.69 8.13 7.63
N LYS A 143 -3.47 8.22 6.55
CA LYS A 143 -4.77 8.93 6.52
C LYS A 143 -5.83 8.31 7.43
N GLU A 144 -6.00 6.99 7.38
CA GLU A 144 -7.12 6.29 8.00
C GLU A 144 -6.71 5.58 9.29
N ASP A 145 -5.56 4.91 9.31
CA ASP A 145 -5.20 4.07 10.45
C ASP A 145 -4.36 4.79 11.51
N LEU A 146 -3.60 5.84 11.16
CA LEU A 146 -2.74 6.55 12.11
C LEU A 146 -3.40 7.85 12.58
N LEU A 147 -3.77 8.75 11.66
CA LEU A 147 -4.32 10.06 12.02
C LEU A 147 -5.60 9.97 12.85
N GLY A 148 -6.45 8.96 12.62
CA GLY A 148 -7.66 8.75 13.43
C GLY A 148 -7.37 8.58 14.92
N TYR A 149 -6.39 7.75 15.30
CA TYR A 149 -5.99 7.59 16.70
C TYR A 149 -5.23 8.81 17.20
N LEU A 150 -4.25 9.30 16.42
CA LEU A 150 -3.37 10.38 16.86
C LEU A 150 -4.15 11.67 17.12
N LEU A 151 -5.06 12.06 16.23
CA LEU A 151 -5.88 13.26 16.39
C LEU A 151 -7.00 13.11 17.43
N SER A 152 -7.26 11.89 17.92
CA SER A 152 -8.16 11.68 19.06
C SER A 152 -7.50 12.01 20.40
N VAL A 153 -6.17 12.09 20.45
CA VAL A 153 -5.41 12.42 21.65
C VAL A 153 -5.37 13.93 21.87
N GLU A 154 -5.84 14.39 23.03
CA GLU A 154 -5.81 15.81 23.37
C GLU A 154 -4.38 16.36 23.35
N GLY A 155 -4.17 17.45 22.60
CA GLY A 155 -2.87 18.10 22.44
C GLY A 155 -2.06 17.64 21.21
N ILE A 156 -2.53 16.63 20.48
CA ILE A 156 -1.98 16.29 19.16
C ILE A 156 -2.77 17.02 18.08
N THR A 157 -2.05 17.74 17.24
CA THR A 157 -2.54 18.32 15.99
C THR A 157 -1.67 17.86 14.83
N GLU A 158 -2.22 17.93 13.62
CA GLU A 158 -1.46 17.74 12.38
C GLU A 158 -0.18 18.57 12.32
N ARG A 159 -0.25 19.84 12.74
CA ARG A 159 0.91 20.74 12.81
C ARG A 159 1.96 20.25 13.82
N SER A 160 1.55 19.91 15.03
CA SER A 160 2.49 19.40 16.03
C SER A 160 3.13 18.08 15.60
N LEU A 161 2.39 17.21 14.88
CA LEU A 161 2.96 15.97 14.36
C LEU A 161 4.09 16.24 13.36
N ILE A 162 3.94 17.23 12.48
CA ILE A 162 5.00 17.66 11.56
C ILE A 162 6.21 18.18 12.34
N GLU A 163 5.98 19.12 13.28
CA GLU A 163 7.04 19.74 14.08
C GLU A 163 7.80 18.70 14.93
N ASP A 164 7.09 17.83 15.64
CA ASP A 164 7.69 16.83 16.52
C ASP A 164 8.42 15.73 15.72
N ALA A 165 7.87 15.33 14.55
CA ALA A 165 8.51 14.37 13.64
C ALA A 165 9.79 14.95 13.02
N GLY A 166 9.76 16.20 12.55
CA GLY A 166 10.95 16.90 12.05
C GLY A 166 12.05 16.97 13.12
N ALA A 167 11.68 17.37 14.34
CA ALA A 167 12.60 17.40 15.48
C ALA A 167 13.18 16.02 15.84
N LEU A 168 12.52 14.91 15.47
CA LEU A 168 13.06 13.56 15.68
C LEU A 168 14.12 13.22 14.63
N LEU A 169 13.97 13.72 13.40
CA LEU A 169 14.94 13.54 12.33
C LEU A 169 16.27 14.23 12.65
N ASP A 170 16.22 15.36 13.34
CA ASP A 170 17.38 16.11 13.81
C ASP A 170 18.09 15.46 15.03
N ALA A 171 17.46 14.50 15.71
CA ALA A 171 17.96 13.92 16.95
C ALA A 171 19.14 12.94 16.71
N ASP A 172 20.37 13.39 16.89
CA ASP A 172 21.62 12.68 16.56
C ASP A 172 22.08 11.57 17.53
N SER A 173 21.45 11.43 18.70
CA SER A 173 21.90 10.53 19.77
C SER A 173 20.73 9.77 20.39
N LEU A 174 21.03 8.71 21.15
CA LEU A 174 20.01 8.00 21.92
C LEU A 174 19.28 8.93 22.90
N ASP A 175 20.02 9.84 23.54
CA ASP A 175 19.47 10.76 24.53
C ASP A 175 18.52 11.79 23.89
N THR A 176 18.93 12.40 22.77
CA THR A 176 18.07 13.34 22.02
C THR A 176 16.86 12.64 21.42
N THR A 177 17.03 11.39 20.94
CA THR A 177 15.92 10.56 20.43
C THR A 177 14.89 10.26 21.52
N LEU A 178 15.33 9.82 22.70
CA LEU A 178 14.42 9.44 23.81
C LEU A 178 13.75 10.64 24.50
N LYS A 179 14.25 11.86 24.28
CA LYS A 179 13.62 13.10 24.75
C LYS A 179 12.60 13.66 23.76
N ASN A 180 12.68 13.26 22.50
CA ASN A 180 11.77 13.73 21.47
C ASN A 180 10.34 13.17 21.68
N LYS A 181 9.34 14.03 21.53
CA LYS A 181 7.92 13.67 21.74
C LYS A 181 7.43 12.64 20.70
N PHE A 182 7.82 12.81 19.44
CA PHE A 182 7.41 11.92 18.35
C PHE A 182 7.95 10.49 18.52
N PHE A 183 9.05 10.28 19.26
CA PHE A 183 9.51 8.93 19.61
C PHE A 183 8.42 8.12 20.35
N TYR A 184 7.72 8.75 21.30
CA TYR A 184 6.65 8.10 22.06
C TYR A 184 5.35 8.02 21.27
N ILE A 185 5.03 9.05 20.47
CA ILE A 185 3.92 9.02 19.51
C ILE A 185 4.09 7.85 18.54
N HIS A 186 5.29 7.69 17.97
CA HIS A 186 5.65 6.57 17.10
C HIS A 186 5.52 5.23 17.81
N SER A 187 6.04 5.13 19.03
CA SER A 187 6.10 3.85 19.73
C SER A 187 4.75 3.38 20.27
N PHE A 188 3.79 4.29 20.47
CA PHE A 188 2.52 4.02 21.15
C PHE A 188 1.32 4.67 20.42
N TYR A 189 1.36 4.75 19.08
CA TYR A 189 0.35 5.46 18.28
C TYR A 189 -1.07 4.91 18.45
N ASN A 190 -1.22 3.64 18.85
CA ASN A 190 -2.49 2.95 19.09
C ASN A 190 -2.89 2.92 20.58
N ASP A 191 -2.20 3.65 21.48
CA ASP A 191 -2.56 3.79 22.89
C ASP A 191 -2.85 5.26 23.26
N PRO A 192 -4.08 5.75 22.95
CA PRO A 192 -4.47 7.13 23.26
C PRO A 192 -4.36 7.48 24.75
N ASP A 193 -4.58 6.52 25.66
CA ASP A 193 -4.52 6.74 27.10
C ASP A 193 -3.09 7.00 27.59
N PHE A 194 -2.13 6.22 27.09
CA PHE A 194 -0.71 6.45 27.38
C PHE A 194 -0.25 7.79 26.79
N LEU A 195 -0.59 8.08 25.53
CA LEU A 195 -0.21 9.34 24.88
C LEU A 195 -0.82 10.56 25.56
N THR A 196 -2.09 10.49 25.98
CA THR A 196 -2.74 11.56 26.78
C THR A 196 -1.99 11.80 28.08
N SER A 197 -1.62 10.71 28.78
CA SER A 197 -0.84 10.79 30.02
C SER A 197 0.56 11.39 29.77
N TYR A 198 1.21 11.02 28.67
CA TYR A 198 2.51 11.55 28.27
C TYR A 198 2.45 13.05 27.97
N LEU A 199 1.46 13.51 27.21
CA LEU A 199 1.34 14.93 26.81
C LEU A 199 0.96 15.85 27.96
N ARG A 200 0.15 15.36 28.92
CA ARG A 200 -0.22 16.11 30.13
C ARG A 200 0.90 16.14 31.18
N SER A 201 1.91 15.30 31.05
CA SER A 201 3.00 15.20 32.03
C SER A 201 3.98 16.38 31.92
N THR A 202 4.60 16.69 33.06
CA THR A 202 5.62 17.73 33.15
C THR A 202 6.88 17.34 32.36
N GLU A 203 7.70 18.33 31.99
CA GLU A 203 8.99 18.06 31.35
C GLU A 203 9.89 17.17 32.22
N MET A 204 9.89 17.38 33.54
CA MET A 204 10.65 16.56 34.48
C MET A 204 10.23 15.08 34.45
N GLU A 205 8.92 14.79 34.40
CA GLU A 205 8.42 13.42 34.30
C GLU A 205 8.81 12.74 32.98
N ARG A 206 8.80 13.48 31.87
CA ARG A 206 9.25 12.98 30.56
C ARG A 206 10.74 12.70 30.55
N LEU A 207 11.55 13.59 31.13
CA LEU A 207 12.99 13.39 31.28
C LEU A 207 13.32 12.20 32.19
N GLU A 208 12.53 11.98 33.25
CA GLU A 208 12.66 10.82 34.13
C GLU A 208 12.39 9.51 33.36
N LEU A 209 11.32 9.46 32.57
CA LEU A 209 11.02 8.30 31.70
C LEU A 209 12.13 8.04 30.68
N ALA A 210 12.57 9.08 29.97
CA ALA A 210 13.67 8.98 29.01
C ALA A 210 14.95 8.46 29.65
N SER A 211 15.30 8.98 30.84
CA SER A 211 16.48 8.56 31.61
C SER A 211 16.39 7.10 32.07
N TYR A 212 15.21 6.65 32.51
CA TYR A 212 14.95 5.25 32.87
C TYR A 212 15.20 4.32 31.66
N ILE A 213 14.63 4.64 30.50
CA ILE A 213 14.81 3.84 29.27
C ILE A 213 16.27 3.85 28.83
N ALA A 214 16.92 5.02 28.81
CA ALA A 214 18.32 5.15 28.41
C ALA A 214 19.26 4.36 29.34
N LYS A 215 18.98 4.34 30.65
CA LYS A 215 19.72 3.53 31.62
C LYS A 215 19.58 2.03 31.32
N ASN A 216 18.36 1.56 31.06
CA ASN A 216 18.09 0.17 30.75
C ASN A 216 18.85 -0.28 29.48
N LEU A 217 18.76 0.51 28.40
CA LEU A 217 19.49 0.24 27.16
C LEU A 217 21.02 0.20 27.35
N ARG A 218 21.59 1.18 28.08
CA ARG A 218 23.05 1.22 28.38
C ARG A 218 23.51 0.03 29.21
N ASN A 219 22.68 -0.41 30.15
CA ASN A 219 22.97 -1.55 31.02
C ASN A 219 22.64 -2.91 30.38
N LYS A 220 22.13 -2.93 29.14
CA LYS A 220 21.63 -4.14 28.46
C LYS A 220 20.52 -4.85 29.27
N ASP A 221 19.72 -4.08 30.00
CA ASP A 221 18.52 -4.52 30.67
C ASP A 221 17.32 -4.35 29.72
N PHE A 222 16.83 -5.47 29.18
CA PHE A 222 15.79 -5.50 28.16
C PHE A 222 14.43 -5.96 28.71
N GLN A 223 14.10 -5.55 29.93
CA GLN A 223 12.87 -5.96 30.62
C GLN A 223 11.68 -5.01 30.42
N CYS A 224 11.89 -3.81 29.87
CA CYS A 224 10.78 -2.91 29.52
C CYS A 224 10.58 -2.82 27.99
N CYS A 225 9.35 -2.56 27.57
CA CYS A 225 8.86 -2.56 26.19
C CYS A 225 9.83 -1.88 25.21
N ILE A 226 10.20 -0.63 25.48
CA ILE A 226 11.15 0.11 24.61
C ILE A 226 12.54 -0.54 24.63
N SER A 227 13.07 -0.90 25.79
CA SER A 227 14.39 -1.55 25.85
C SER A 227 14.42 -2.90 25.09
N THR A 228 13.34 -3.67 25.17
CA THR A 228 13.18 -4.93 24.44
C THR A 228 13.09 -4.71 22.93
N LYS A 229 12.31 -3.69 22.50
CA LYS A 229 12.16 -3.32 21.09
C LYS A 229 13.48 -2.93 20.44
N TYR A 230 14.30 -2.14 21.16
CA TYR A 230 15.57 -1.57 20.66
C TYR A 230 16.82 -2.32 21.13
N GLN A 231 16.71 -3.56 21.61
CA GLN A 231 17.88 -4.36 21.97
C GLN A 231 18.78 -4.59 20.74
N PRO A 232 20.12 -4.77 20.88
CA PRO A 232 21.03 -4.91 19.73
C PRO A 232 20.74 -6.07 18.77
N SER A 233 20.19 -7.18 19.26
CA SER A 233 19.69 -8.31 18.46
C SER A 233 18.23 -8.17 18.03
N GLY A 234 17.61 -7.04 18.36
CA GLY A 234 16.21 -6.73 18.11
C GLY A 234 15.92 -6.49 16.63
N ASN A 235 14.64 -6.60 16.29
CA ASN A 235 14.20 -6.45 14.92
C ASN A 235 14.05 -4.98 14.50
N PHE A 236 13.94 -4.06 15.47
CA PHE A 236 13.75 -2.62 15.28
C PHE A 236 14.97 -1.82 15.75
N ASN A 237 15.33 -0.76 15.03
CA ASN A 237 16.49 0.07 15.35
C ASN A 237 16.24 1.56 15.01
N ARG A 238 17.21 2.43 15.32
CA ARG A 238 17.10 3.87 15.03
C ARG A 238 16.93 4.15 13.54
N SER A 239 17.60 3.42 12.64
CA SER A 239 17.43 3.62 11.20
C SER A 239 16.00 3.34 10.73
N MET A 240 15.35 2.30 11.28
CA MET A 240 13.92 2.05 11.02
C MET A 240 13.04 3.18 11.53
N LEU A 241 13.29 3.67 12.75
CA LEU A 241 12.56 4.82 13.29
C LEU A 241 12.63 6.02 12.36
N ILE A 242 13.84 6.41 11.95
CA ILE A 242 14.07 7.55 11.07
C ILE A 242 13.39 7.35 9.71
N ASP A 243 13.48 6.15 9.12
CA ASP A 243 12.85 5.85 7.84
C ASP A 243 11.31 5.94 7.93
N GLU A 244 10.71 5.33 8.96
CA GLU A 244 9.26 5.42 9.19
C GLU A 244 8.81 6.85 9.48
N THR A 245 9.59 7.63 10.23
CA THR A 245 9.30 9.06 10.47
C THR A 245 9.32 9.85 9.16
N ARG A 246 10.29 9.62 8.28
CA ARG A 246 10.34 10.26 6.96
C ARG A 246 9.12 9.88 6.09
N VAL A 247 8.77 8.59 6.04
CA VAL A 247 7.57 8.12 5.29
C VAL A 247 6.31 8.77 5.85
N PHE A 248 6.13 8.76 7.17
CA PHE A 248 4.98 9.40 7.83
C PHE A 248 4.88 10.88 7.49
N LEU A 249 5.99 11.62 7.63
CA LEU A 249 6.04 13.05 7.41
C LEU A 249 5.74 13.42 5.95
N MET A 250 6.37 12.75 4.99
CA MET A 250 6.09 12.96 3.55
C MET A 250 4.63 12.70 3.21
N THR A 251 4.07 11.62 3.74
CA THR A 251 2.69 11.22 3.46
C THR A 251 1.71 12.21 4.10
N LEU A 252 1.98 12.65 5.33
CA LEU A 252 1.17 13.63 6.05
C LEU A 252 1.15 14.98 5.31
N SER A 253 2.31 15.48 4.89
CA SER A 253 2.42 16.74 4.15
C SER A 253 1.67 16.68 2.81
N PHE A 254 1.71 15.56 2.10
CA PHE A 254 0.92 15.37 0.89
C PHE A 254 -0.59 15.42 1.17
N ILE A 255 -1.07 14.70 2.19
CA ILE A 255 -2.49 14.69 2.58
C ILE A 255 -2.98 16.11 2.92
N GLN A 256 -2.15 16.92 3.60
CA GLN A 256 -2.49 18.29 4.00
C GLN A 256 -2.52 19.30 2.86
N SER A 257 -1.87 19.02 1.72
CA SER A 257 -1.77 19.97 0.62
C SER A 257 -3.13 20.39 0.05
N LYS A 258 -4.22 19.64 0.31
CA LYS A 258 -5.65 19.89 -0.03
C LYS A 258 -5.98 20.15 -1.53
N SER A 259 -5.00 20.52 -2.36
CA SER A 259 -5.15 20.98 -3.74
C SER A 259 -4.17 20.29 -4.70
N ALA A 260 -3.75 19.06 -4.36
CA ALA A 260 -2.91 18.27 -5.24
C ALA A 260 -3.65 17.98 -6.56
N SER A 261 -3.19 18.62 -7.63
CA SER A 261 -3.48 18.21 -8.99
C SER A 261 -2.27 17.43 -9.51
N LEU A 262 -2.47 16.65 -10.56
CA LEU A 262 -1.37 15.95 -11.21
C LEU A 262 -0.23 16.93 -11.61
N ASP A 263 -0.60 18.14 -12.03
CA ASP A 263 0.32 19.18 -12.50
C ASP A 263 1.23 19.76 -11.41
N ASN A 264 0.80 19.77 -10.14
CA ASN A 264 1.59 20.34 -9.04
C ASN A 264 2.12 19.29 -8.05
N THR A 265 1.73 18.02 -8.20
CA THR A 265 2.04 16.96 -7.23
C THR A 265 3.55 16.79 -7.02
N TYR A 266 4.37 16.87 -8.07
CA TYR A 266 5.83 16.73 -7.93
C TYR A 266 6.43 17.83 -7.06
N ASN A 267 5.98 19.07 -7.27
CA ASN A 267 6.41 20.22 -6.50
C ASN A 267 5.97 20.11 -5.04
N ILE A 268 4.72 19.67 -4.79
CA ILE A 268 4.23 19.44 -3.42
C ILE A 268 5.14 18.47 -2.67
N PHE A 269 5.49 17.33 -3.28
CA PHE A 269 6.40 16.37 -2.66
C PHE A 269 7.81 16.96 -2.47
N ALA A 270 8.37 17.62 -3.48
CA ALA A 270 9.70 18.21 -3.38
C ALA A 270 9.78 19.28 -2.28
N THR A 271 8.85 20.23 -2.25
CA THR A 271 8.75 21.27 -1.22
C THR A 271 8.58 20.66 0.17
N ALA A 272 7.67 19.69 0.32
CA ALA A 272 7.47 19.02 1.61
C ALA A 272 8.75 18.33 2.11
N PHE A 273 9.54 17.73 1.22
CA PHE A 273 10.81 17.09 1.59
C PHE A 273 11.84 18.13 2.04
N ILE A 274 12.00 19.21 1.27
CA ILE A 274 12.96 20.30 1.56
C ILE A 274 12.65 20.99 2.88
N GLU A 275 11.37 21.26 3.15
CA GLU A 275 10.94 21.97 4.36
C GLU A 275 11.05 21.12 5.64
N ASN A 276 10.91 19.79 5.53
CA ASN A 276 10.65 18.95 6.71
C ASN A 276 11.66 17.81 6.92
N ILE A 277 12.47 17.44 5.93
CA ILE A 277 13.35 16.26 6.01
C ILE A 277 14.82 16.59 5.76
N GLY A 278 15.12 17.31 4.69
CA GLY A 278 16.50 17.57 4.32
C GLY A 278 16.63 18.17 2.93
N ASP A 279 17.88 18.33 2.50
CA ASP A 279 18.19 18.85 1.17
C ASP A 279 17.78 17.88 0.06
N LEU A 280 17.31 18.45 -1.03
CA LEU A 280 16.96 17.75 -2.26
C LEU A 280 17.58 18.52 -3.43
N SER A 281 18.15 17.81 -4.39
CA SER A 281 18.61 18.39 -5.65
C SER A 281 17.39 18.73 -6.52
N GLU A 282 16.56 19.69 -6.10
CA GLU A 282 15.21 19.92 -6.61
C GLU A 282 15.14 19.96 -8.13
N LYS A 283 16.01 20.75 -8.78
CA LYS A 283 16.08 20.83 -10.24
C LYS A 283 16.38 19.49 -10.90
N GLN A 284 17.32 18.72 -10.35
CA GLN A 284 17.68 17.41 -10.88
C GLN A 284 16.56 16.40 -10.66
N MET A 285 15.93 16.42 -9.48
CA MET A 285 14.84 15.53 -9.14
C MET A 285 13.60 15.80 -9.99
N LEU A 286 13.17 17.05 -10.11
CA LEU A 286 12.05 17.43 -10.99
C LEU A 286 12.35 17.04 -12.44
N ALA A 287 13.56 17.31 -12.95
CA ALA A 287 13.95 16.89 -14.29
C ALA A 287 13.86 15.36 -14.46
N TYR A 288 14.29 14.59 -13.47
CA TYR A 288 14.18 13.13 -13.48
C TYR A 288 12.71 12.66 -13.49
N LEU A 289 11.85 13.25 -12.66
CA LEU A 289 10.42 12.91 -12.60
C LEU A 289 9.69 13.24 -13.91
N TYR A 290 9.94 14.42 -14.48
CA TYR A 290 9.33 14.82 -15.76
C TYR A 290 9.83 14.00 -16.95
N ALA A 291 11.14 13.68 -16.99
CA ALA A 291 11.70 12.81 -18.03
C ALA A 291 11.12 11.38 -17.99
N ASN A 292 10.68 10.94 -16.81
CA ASN A 292 10.11 9.60 -16.58
C ASN A 292 8.60 9.65 -16.26
N LYS A 293 7.89 10.67 -16.76
CA LYS A 293 6.46 10.85 -16.50
C LYS A 293 5.61 9.65 -16.87
N ASP A 294 6.00 8.88 -17.89
CA ASP A 294 5.29 7.66 -18.32
C ASP A 294 5.12 6.65 -17.18
N ILE A 295 6.01 6.65 -16.17
CA ILE A 295 5.92 5.78 -14.99
C ILE A 295 5.37 6.53 -13.77
N PHE A 296 5.84 7.76 -13.53
CA PHE A 296 5.45 8.51 -12.32
C PHE A 296 4.01 9.00 -12.37
N GLU A 297 3.52 9.46 -13.53
CA GLU A 297 2.15 9.95 -13.68
C GLU A 297 1.10 8.88 -13.31
N PRO A 298 1.21 7.61 -13.77
CA PRO A 298 0.43 6.48 -13.25
C PRO A 298 0.38 6.36 -11.72
N ILE A 299 1.51 6.53 -11.03
CA ILE A 299 1.61 6.43 -9.56
C ILE A 299 0.74 7.53 -8.94
N PHE A 300 0.91 8.77 -9.41
CA PHE A 300 0.21 9.92 -8.85
C PHE A 300 -1.28 9.93 -9.15
N VAL A 301 -1.69 9.52 -10.35
CA VAL A 301 -3.11 9.32 -10.68
C VAL A 301 -3.76 8.30 -9.74
N GLU A 302 -3.05 7.21 -9.40
CA GLU A 302 -3.60 6.17 -8.53
C GLU A 302 -3.77 6.63 -7.08
N ILE A 303 -2.84 7.40 -6.53
CA ILE A 303 -2.89 7.88 -5.14
C ILE A 303 -3.80 9.08 -4.94
N LEU A 304 -3.99 9.90 -5.98
CA LEU A 304 -4.93 11.03 -5.94
C LEU A 304 -6.38 10.55 -5.96
N GLU A 305 -6.61 9.25 -6.21
CA GLU A 305 -7.93 8.67 -6.41
C GLU A 305 -8.77 9.49 -7.37
N SER A 306 -8.13 10.20 -8.32
CA SER A 306 -8.83 10.88 -9.37
C SER A 306 -9.58 9.79 -10.12
N GLU A 307 -10.89 9.76 -9.90
CA GLU A 307 -11.76 8.76 -10.50
C GLU A 307 -11.44 8.70 -11.99
N ASP A 308 -11.67 7.54 -12.60
CA ASP A 308 -11.77 7.42 -14.04
C ASP A 308 -12.79 8.46 -14.53
N VAL A 309 -12.36 9.70 -14.75
CA VAL A 309 -13.13 10.72 -15.44
C VAL A 309 -13.48 10.01 -16.74
N GLU A 310 -14.78 9.86 -16.97
CA GLU A 310 -15.31 9.46 -18.25
C GLU A 310 -14.85 10.55 -19.24
N VAL A 311 -13.59 10.42 -19.70
CA VAL A 311 -13.15 11.10 -20.89
C VAL A 311 -14.09 10.57 -21.95
N SER A 312 -14.91 11.45 -22.47
CA SER A 312 -15.64 11.22 -23.70
C SER A 312 -14.60 10.88 -24.75
N VAL A 313 -14.36 9.60 -24.94
CA VAL A 313 -13.64 9.10 -26.11
C VAL A 313 -14.44 9.65 -27.29
N SER A 314 -13.80 10.46 -28.14
CA SER A 314 -14.45 11.00 -29.33
C SER A 314 -15.03 9.85 -30.14
N GLU A 315 -16.17 10.07 -30.78
CA GLU A 315 -16.81 9.06 -31.64
C GLU A 315 -15.85 8.53 -32.72
N ASP A 316 -14.86 9.35 -33.12
CA ASP A 316 -13.82 8.99 -34.09
C ASP A 316 -12.75 8.03 -33.54
N ALA A 317 -12.31 8.20 -32.28
CA ALA A 317 -11.43 7.22 -31.63
C ALA A 317 -12.20 5.92 -31.29
N PHE A 318 -13.51 6.03 -31.08
CA PHE A 318 -14.41 4.88 -30.95
C PHE A 318 -14.59 4.13 -32.28
N ALA A 319 -14.53 4.83 -33.43
CA ALA A 319 -14.66 4.24 -34.76
C ALA A 319 -13.44 3.39 -35.18
N GLU A 320 -12.21 3.74 -34.76
CA GLU A 320 -11.05 2.84 -34.94
C GLU A 320 -11.12 1.62 -34.01
N ILE A 321 -11.69 1.77 -32.81
CA ILE A 321 -11.97 0.66 -31.89
C ILE A 321 -13.09 -0.27 -32.43
N ILE A 322 -14.04 0.24 -33.22
CA ILE A 322 -15.14 -0.55 -33.80
C ILE A 322 -14.67 -1.56 -34.87
N LYS A 323 -13.47 -1.41 -35.46
CA LYS A 323 -12.87 -2.51 -36.26
C LYS A 323 -12.51 -3.75 -35.42
N ILE A 324 -12.62 -3.67 -34.10
CA ILE A 324 -12.40 -4.75 -33.13
C ILE A 324 -13.76 -5.35 -32.68
N GLU A 325 -14.72 -5.51 -33.61
CA GLU A 325 -16.04 -6.12 -33.31
C GLU A 325 -16.00 -7.64 -33.11
N GLU A 326 -14.83 -8.28 -33.25
CA GLU A 326 -14.61 -9.69 -32.92
C GLU A 326 -13.65 -9.89 -31.74
N ILE A 327 -13.77 -9.12 -30.66
CA ILE A 327 -13.24 -9.63 -29.38
C ILE A 327 -14.15 -10.76 -28.94
N ASP A 328 -13.65 -11.96 -29.19
CA ASP A 328 -14.09 -13.24 -28.67
C ASP A 328 -14.81 -13.11 -27.31
N LYS A 329 -16.08 -13.51 -27.30
CA LYS A 329 -16.94 -13.55 -26.11
C LYS A 329 -16.68 -14.81 -25.29
N THR A 330 -15.83 -15.71 -25.77
CA THR A 330 -15.44 -16.91 -25.04
C THR A 330 -14.41 -16.57 -23.97
N ASP A 331 -14.49 -17.30 -22.87
CA ASP A 331 -13.49 -17.24 -21.82
C ASP A 331 -12.24 -17.95 -22.34
N ARG A 332 -11.20 -17.16 -22.60
CA ARG A 332 -9.86 -17.65 -22.94
C ARG A 332 -8.81 -16.81 -22.21
N PRO A 333 -7.63 -17.37 -21.89
CA PRO A 333 -6.55 -16.61 -21.30
C PRO A 333 -6.11 -15.48 -22.23
N GLU A 334 -5.95 -14.28 -21.67
CA GLU A 334 -5.44 -13.11 -22.39
C GLU A 334 -4.07 -12.71 -21.86
N GLU A 335 -3.22 -12.17 -22.74
CA GLU A 335 -1.88 -11.73 -22.36
C GLU A 335 -1.92 -10.61 -21.34
N TYR A 336 -1.06 -10.71 -20.33
CA TYR A 336 -0.92 -9.71 -19.28
C TYR A 336 -0.68 -8.31 -19.86
N ILE A 337 -1.29 -7.30 -19.23
CA ILE A 337 -1.09 -5.89 -19.58
C ILE A 337 -0.48 -5.20 -18.38
N ASP A 338 0.67 -4.56 -18.59
CA ASP A 338 1.33 -3.77 -17.56
C ASP A 338 0.60 -2.45 -17.35
N GLU A 339 0.20 -2.14 -16.12
CA GLU A 339 -0.48 -0.87 -15.79
C GLU A 339 0.45 0.19 -15.20
N THR A 340 1.74 -0.13 -15.08
CA THR A 340 2.72 0.75 -14.44
C THR A 340 3.32 1.79 -15.38
N SER A 341 2.83 1.87 -16.63
CA SER A 341 3.13 2.93 -17.60
C SER A 341 1.86 3.60 -18.12
N GLU A 342 1.97 4.81 -18.66
CA GLU A 342 0.87 5.58 -19.25
C GLU A 342 0.22 4.79 -20.40
N GLY A 343 1.04 4.30 -21.33
CA GLY A 343 0.57 3.48 -22.45
C GLY A 343 -0.16 2.20 -22.01
N GLY A 344 0.33 1.58 -20.93
CA GLY A 344 -0.28 0.43 -20.30
C GLY A 344 -1.68 0.70 -19.74
N ARG A 345 -1.82 1.81 -19.00
CA ARG A 345 -3.11 2.28 -18.45
C ARG A 345 -4.10 2.63 -19.56
N LEU A 346 -3.66 3.31 -20.62
CA LEU A 346 -4.52 3.64 -21.76
C LEU A 346 -5.07 2.38 -22.42
N LYS A 347 -4.23 1.35 -22.60
CA LYS A 347 -4.66 0.05 -23.14
C LYS A 347 -5.71 -0.62 -22.25
N ILE A 348 -5.51 -0.64 -20.93
CA ILE A 348 -6.48 -1.17 -19.96
C ILE A 348 -7.79 -0.39 -20.02
N LYS A 349 -7.75 0.94 -20.08
CA LYS A 349 -8.93 1.80 -20.16
C LYS A 349 -9.77 1.49 -21.41
N SER A 350 -9.12 1.32 -22.56
CA SER A 350 -9.79 0.95 -23.81
C SER A 350 -10.46 -0.43 -23.72
N ILE A 351 -9.75 -1.45 -23.23
CA ILE A 351 -10.30 -2.80 -23.04
C ILE A 351 -11.46 -2.77 -22.05
N HIS A 352 -11.31 -2.07 -20.93
CA HIS A 352 -12.35 -1.93 -19.92
C HIS A 352 -13.64 -1.36 -20.51
N ASN A 353 -13.58 -0.30 -21.30
CA ASN A 353 -14.76 0.32 -21.91
C ASN A 353 -15.52 -0.66 -22.83
N ILE A 354 -14.79 -1.46 -23.61
CA ILE A 354 -15.37 -2.49 -24.48
C ILE A 354 -16.00 -3.61 -23.65
N ARG A 355 -15.21 -4.20 -22.73
CA ARG A 355 -15.65 -5.33 -21.88
C ARG A 355 -16.81 -4.94 -20.95
N LYS A 356 -16.87 -3.68 -20.48
CA LYS A 356 -18.00 -3.11 -19.73
C LYS A 356 -19.30 -3.12 -20.54
N LYS A 357 -19.25 -2.84 -21.84
CA LYS A 357 -20.42 -2.95 -22.73
C LYS A 357 -20.82 -4.42 -22.89
N GLN A 358 -19.86 -5.31 -23.15
CA GLN A 358 -20.10 -6.74 -23.34
C GLN A 358 -20.68 -7.43 -22.10
N ALA A 359 -20.13 -7.20 -20.92
CA ALA A 359 -20.61 -7.79 -19.66
C ALA A 359 -22.08 -7.39 -19.37
N ARG A 360 -22.47 -6.14 -19.65
CA ARG A 360 -23.85 -5.67 -19.52
C ARG A 360 -24.81 -6.34 -20.51
N MET A 361 -24.37 -6.58 -21.74
CA MET A 361 -25.19 -7.29 -22.73
C MET A 361 -25.35 -8.77 -22.36
N LEU A 362 -24.28 -9.45 -21.98
CA LEU A 362 -24.29 -10.88 -21.62
C LEU A 362 -25.11 -11.16 -20.35
N SER A 363 -25.09 -10.26 -19.38
CA SER A 363 -25.93 -10.36 -18.17
C SER A 363 -27.41 -10.03 -18.42
N GLY A 364 -27.80 -9.67 -19.64
CA GLY A 364 -29.15 -9.19 -19.93
C GLY A 364 -29.53 -7.96 -19.11
N TYR A 365 -28.54 -7.13 -18.74
CA TYR A 365 -28.73 -5.99 -17.84
C TYR A 365 -29.33 -6.37 -16.48
N THR A 366 -28.86 -7.48 -15.91
CA THR A 366 -29.24 -7.96 -14.58
C THR A 366 -28.04 -7.94 -13.62
N CYS A 367 -28.31 -7.75 -12.32
CA CYS A 367 -27.31 -7.85 -11.26
C CYS A 367 -26.96 -9.32 -11.01
N ALA A 368 -25.68 -9.67 -10.93
CA ALA A 368 -25.25 -11.04 -10.60
C ALA A 368 -25.84 -11.53 -9.26
N LEU A 369 -26.08 -10.60 -8.32
CA LEU A 369 -26.64 -10.88 -7.00
C LEU A 369 -28.17 -10.69 -6.94
N GLU A 370 -28.87 -10.57 -8.07
CA GLU A 370 -30.32 -10.32 -8.08
C GLU A 370 -31.10 -11.34 -7.26
N LYS A 371 -30.78 -12.64 -7.42
CA LYS A 371 -31.50 -13.74 -6.76
C LYS A 371 -31.32 -13.74 -5.24
N ILE A 372 -30.14 -13.34 -4.75
CA ILE A 372 -29.83 -13.40 -3.32
C ILE A 372 -30.13 -12.09 -2.58
N ASN A 373 -30.11 -10.95 -3.29
CA ASN A 373 -30.32 -9.64 -2.67
C ASN A 373 -31.66 -8.97 -3.03
N ASN A 374 -32.52 -9.60 -3.84
CA ASN A 374 -33.79 -8.99 -4.30
C ASN A 374 -33.57 -7.60 -4.91
N CYS A 375 -32.83 -7.54 -6.02
CA CYS A 375 -32.38 -6.28 -6.62
C CYS A 375 -33.46 -5.54 -7.44
N LYS A 376 -34.55 -6.20 -7.82
CA LYS A 376 -35.57 -5.64 -8.72
C LYS A 376 -36.12 -4.27 -8.29
N PRO A 377 -36.45 -4.04 -6.99
CA PRO A 377 -36.95 -2.74 -6.55
C PRO A 377 -35.92 -1.60 -6.62
N ILE A 378 -34.63 -1.93 -6.77
CA ILE A 378 -33.52 -0.97 -6.78
C ILE A 378 -33.18 -0.49 -8.20
N TYR A 379 -33.60 -1.23 -9.23
CA TYR A 379 -33.28 -0.86 -10.60
C TYR A 379 -33.95 0.43 -11.03
N PHE A 380 -33.23 1.19 -11.84
CA PHE A 380 -33.76 2.31 -12.60
C PHE A 380 -33.21 2.27 -14.02
N THR A 381 -33.95 2.84 -14.96
CA THR A 381 -33.59 2.85 -16.36
C THR A 381 -32.59 3.96 -16.66
N ALA A 382 -31.43 3.59 -17.20
CA ALA A 382 -30.42 4.55 -17.63
C ALA A 382 -30.89 5.32 -18.88
N LYS A 383 -30.97 6.65 -18.79
CA LYS A 383 -31.46 7.56 -19.86
C LYS A 383 -30.84 7.27 -21.23
N LYS A 384 -29.51 7.07 -21.30
CA LYS A 384 -28.78 6.85 -22.56
C LYS A 384 -29.09 5.51 -23.24
N LYS A 385 -29.52 4.48 -22.48
CA LYS A 385 -29.57 3.09 -22.99
C LYS A 385 -30.96 2.45 -22.94
N GLY A 386 -31.90 3.01 -22.17
CA GLY A 386 -33.22 2.40 -22.00
C GLY A 386 -33.20 1.03 -21.30
N LYS A 387 -32.12 0.73 -20.55
CA LYS A 387 -31.91 -0.53 -19.82
C LYS A 387 -31.58 -0.23 -18.35
N ASN A 388 -31.63 -1.25 -17.49
CA ASN A 388 -31.24 -1.12 -16.09
C ASN A 388 -29.83 -0.53 -15.97
N TYR A 389 -29.67 0.46 -15.09
CA TYR A 389 -28.36 0.97 -14.72
C TYR A 389 -27.61 -0.06 -13.85
N LEU A 390 -26.40 -0.42 -14.28
CA LEU A 390 -25.53 -1.35 -13.58
C LEU A 390 -24.10 -0.82 -13.58
N GLU A 391 -23.44 -0.97 -12.44
CA GLU A 391 -22.02 -0.75 -12.24
C GLU A 391 -21.26 -2.03 -12.61
N LEU A 392 -20.03 -1.87 -13.07
CA LEU A 392 -19.16 -3.01 -13.38
C LEU A 392 -18.17 -3.17 -12.23
N HIS A 393 -18.02 -4.40 -11.77
CA HIS A 393 -17.15 -4.78 -10.68
C HIS A 393 -16.20 -5.88 -11.15
N HIS A 394 -14.92 -5.78 -10.79
CA HIS A 394 -13.95 -6.85 -11.02
C HIS A 394 -13.95 -7.79 -9.81
N LEU A 395 -14.14 -9.10 -10.01
CA LEU A 395 -14.13 -10.05 -8.89
C LEU A 395 -12.76 -10.14 -8.23
N ILE A 396 -11.71 -10.31 -9.03
CA ILE A 396 -10.31 -10.11 -8.66
C ILE A 396 -10.07 -8.60 -8.80
N PRO A 397 -9.86 -7.88 -7.70
CA PRO A 397 -9.62 -6.43 -7.73
C PRO A 397 -8.37 -6.07 -8.55
N ARG A 398 -8.37 -4.87 -9.13
CA ARG A 398 -7.36 -4.47 -10.13
C ARG A 398 -5.96 -4.31 -9.56
N GLU A 399 -5.87 -3.87 -8.31
CA GLU A 399 -4.63 -3.69 -7.59
C GLU A 399 -3.80 -4.98 -7.49
N PHE A 400 -4.44 -6.16 -7.52
CA PHE A 400 -3.79 -7.47 -7.44
C PHE A 400 -3.41 -8.06 -8.80
N ARG A 401 -3.49 -7.28 -9.89
CA ARG A 401 -3.13 -7.73 -11.25
C ARG A 401 -1.78 -8.44 -11.32
N ASN A 402 -0.78 -7.93 -10.58
CA ASN A 402 0.59 -8.43 -10.64
C ASN A 402 0.76 -9.81 -9.97
N ASP A 403 -0.26 -10.31 -9.27
CA ASP A 403 -0.28 -11.65 -8.72
C ASP A 403 -0.59 -12.72 -9.79
N PHE A 404 -1.04 -12.30 -10.98
CA PHE A 404 -1.46 -13.17 -12.07
C PHE A 404 -0.56 -13.07 -13.31
N SER A 405 -0.33 -14.20 -13.96
CA SER A 405 0.46 -14.26 -15.21
C SER A 405 -0.33 -13.90 -16.47
N TYR A 406 -1.66 -13.78 -16.36
CA TYR A 406 -2.59 -13.46 -17.44
C TYR A 406 -3.38 -12.20 -17.10
N SER A 407 -3.99 -11.56 -18.11
CA SER A 407 -4.80 -10.36 -17.90
C SER A 407 -6.06 -10.66 -17.07
N ILE A 408 -6.29 -9.84 -16.06
CA ILE A 408 -7.55 -9.82 -15.29
C ILE A 408 -8.66 -9.00 -15.97
N GLU A 409 -8.38 -8.36 -17.12
CA GLU A 409 -9.36 -7.59 -17.92
C GLU A 409 -10.20 -8.49 -18.84
N VAL A 410 -10.74 -9.57 -18.29
CA VAL A 410 -11.48 -10.62 -19.01
C VAL A 410 -12.93 -10.72 -18.53
N LEU A 411 -13.84 -11.17 -19.40
CA LEU A 411 -15.27 -11.26 -19.07
C LEU A 411 -15.58 -12.20 -17.89
N ALA A 412 -14.75 -13.23 -17.66
CA ALA A 412 -14.84 -14.11 -16.49
C ALA A 412 -14.69 -13.34 -15.16
N ASN A 413 -13.88 -12.28 -15.16
CA ASN A 413 -13.63 -11.46 -13.97
C ASN A 413 -14.64 -10.30 -13.83
N TYR A 414 -15.49 -10.08 -14.84
CA TYR A 414 -16.38 -8.91 -14.91
C TYR A 414 -17.77 -9.27 -14.39
N ILE A 415 -18.23 -8.51 -13.40
CA ILE A 415 -19.50 -8.72 -12.72
C ILE A 415 -20.34 -7.47 -12.84
N THR A 416 -21.57 -7.61 -13.30
CA THR A 416 -22.53 -6.52 -13.34
C THR A 416 -23.31 -6.47 -12.04
N LEU A 417 -23.25 -5.34 -11.34
CA LEU A 417 -23.89 -5.14 -10.06
C LEU A 417 -24.81 -3.93 -10.09
N CYS A 418 -25.90 -3.97 -9.32
CA CYS A 418 -26.65 -2.74 -9.04
C CYS A 418 -25.85 -1.86 -8.05
N PRO A 419 -26.12 -0.54 -8.01
CA PRO A 419 -25.41 0.40 -7.13
C PRO A 419 -25.40 0.01 -5.66
N ARG A 420 -26.48 -0.65 -5.18
CA ARG A 420 -26.56 -1.16 -3.79
C ARG A 420 -25.63 -2.35 -3.58
N CYS A 421 -25.68 -3.36 -4.44
CA CYS A 421 -24.84 -4.56 -4.30
C CYS A 421 -23.35 -4.24 -4.44
N HIS A 422 -23.00 -3.33 -5.36
CA HIS A 422 -21.60 -2.93 -5.53
C HIS A 422 -21.06 -2.23 -4.28
N ARG A 423 -21.80 -1.27 -3.73
CA ARG A 423 -21.45 -0.63 -2.44
C ARG A 423 -21.42 -1.62 -1.29
N GLN A 424 -22.39 -2.55 -1.22
CA GLN A 424 -22.46 -3.54 -0.14
C GLN A 424 -21.22 -4.44 -0.10
N ILE A 425 -20.69 -4.84 -1.26
CA ILE A 425 -19.46 -5.65 -1.33
C ILE A 425 -18.25 -4.90 -0.74
N HIS A 426 -18.18 -3.58 -0.90
CA HIS A 426 -17.02 -2.79 -0.47
C HIS A 426 -17.15 -2.19 0.93
N LEU A 427 -18.37 -1.86 1.36
CA LEU A 427 -18.60 -1.00 2.53
C LEU A 427 -19.34 -1.68 3.68
N ALA A 428 -20.01 -2.81 3.45
CA ALA A 428 -20.76 -3.46 4.52
C ALA A 428 -19.83 -4.14 5.55
N ILE A 429 -20.41 -4.64 6.64
CA ILE A 429 -19.64 -5.48 7.57
C ILE A 429 -19.28 -6.82 6.93
N ASP A 430 -18.19 -7.44 7.38
CA ASP A 430 -17.65 -8.67 6.79
C ASP A 430 -18.66 -9.81 6.72
N ARG A 431 -19.51 -9.98 7.75
CA ARG A 431 -20.58 -10.99 7.74
C ARG A 431 -21.53 -10.83 6.55
N GLU A 432 -21.88 -9.60 6.19
CA GLU A 432 -22.75 -9.35 5.03
C GLU A 432 -22.00 -9.53 3.71
N ARG A 433 -20.74 -9.08 3.65
CA ARG A 433 -19.89 -9.16 2.45
C ARG A 433 -19.57 -10.61 2.08
N LYS A 434 -19.27 -11.45 3.08
CA LYS A 434 -18.83 -12.84 2.92
C LYS A 434 -19.83 -13.67 2.11
N HIS A 435 -21.12 -13.54 2.40
CA HIS A 435 -22.16 -14.24 1.65
C HIS A 435 -22.23 -13.82 0.17
N LEU A 436 -22.01 -12.53 -0.13
CA LEU A 436 -21.98 -12.03 -1.50
C LEU A 436 -20.75 -12.54 -2.26
N ILE A 437 -19.57 -12.45 -1.64
CA ILE A 437 -18.31 -12.94 -2.22
C ILE A 437 -18.37 -14.44 -2.49
N ASN A 438 -18.96 -15.23 -1.58
CA ASN A 438 -19.13 -16.67 -1.79
C ASN A 438 -19.98 -16.98 -3.01
N SER A 439 -21.09 -16.25 -3.18
CA SER A 439 -21.96 -16.43 -4.33
C SER A 439 -21.26 -16.07 -5.64
N LEU A 440 -20.53 -14.95 -5.68
CA LEU A 440 -19.80 -14.52 -6.87
C LEU A 440 -18.65 -15.47 -7.20
N TYR A 441 -17.91 -15.93 -6.20
CA TYR A 441 -16.84 -16.91 -6.37
C TYR A 441 -17.39 -18.23 -6.93
N ALA A 442 -18.47 -18.77 -6.36
CA ALA A 442 -19.10 -19.98 -6.84
C ALA A 442 -19.58 -19.85 -8.30
N GLU A 443 -20.10 -18.68 -8.69
CA GLU A 443 -20.52 -18.42 -10.07
C GLU A 443 -19.35 -18.28 -11.06
N ARG A 444 -18.18 -17.83 -10.58
CA ARG A 444 -17.05 -17.44 -11.45
C ARG A 444 -15.87 -18.39 -11.44
N LYS A 445 -15.71 -19.25 -10.43
CA LYS A 445 -14.52 -20.08 -10.23
C LYS A 445 -14.11 -20.85 -11.49
N ASP A 446 -15.05 -21.58 -12.10
CA ASP A 446 -14.74 -22.41 -13.28
C ASP A 446 -14.34 -21.56 -14.50
N ARG A 447 -15.00 -20.40 -14.68
CA ARG A 447 -14.65 -19.45 -15.75
C ARG A 447 -13.27 -18.84 -15.52
N LEU A 448 -12.92 -18.51 -14.28
CA LEU A 448 -11.59 -18.02 -13.89
C LEU A 448 -10.51 -19.08 -14.13
N THR A 449 -10.80 -20.36 -13.87
CA THR A 449 -9.91 -21.48 -14.20
C THR A 449 -9.63 -21.59 -15.70
N VAL A 450 -10.67 -21.47 -16.54
CA VAL A 450 -10.52 -21.51 -18.01
C VAL A 450 -9.57 -20.41 -18.52
N VAL A 451 -9.65 -19.20 -17.94
CA VAL A 451 -8.79 -18.06 -18.30
C VAL A 451 -7.46 -18.01 -17.55
N LYS A 452 -7.11 -19.06 -16.78
CA LYS A 452 -5.86 -19.17 -16.02
C LYS A 452 -5.68 -18.12 -14.90
N LEU A 453 -6.79 -17.74 -14.27
CA LEU A 453 -6.87 -16.86 -13.10
C LEU A 453 -7.35 -17.63 -11.86
N GLU A 454 -6.82 -18.83 -11.65
CA GLU A 454 -7.19 -19.71 -10.55
C GLU A 454 -6.77 -19.09 -9.20
N LEU A 455 -7.72 -19.00 -8.26
CA LEU A 455 -7.50 -18.64 -6.86
C LEU A 455 -8.51 -19.33 -5.95
N ASP A 456 -8.15 -19.52 -4.69
CA ASP A 456 -9.07 -20.02 -3.67
C ASP A 456 -9.91 -18.89 -3.03
N LEU A 457 -10.95 -19.28 -2.31
CA LEU A 457 -11.87 -18.35 -1.67
C LEU A 457 -11.20 -17.53 -0.55
N ASN A 458 -10.20 -18.10 0.14
CA ASN A 458 -9.48 -17.39 1.21
C ASN A 458 -8.62 -16.26 0.65
N THR A 459 -7.96 -16.50 -0.49
CA THR A 459 -7.23 -15.46 -1.24
C THR A 459 -8.18 -14.33 -1.64
N LEU A 460 -9.39 -14.67 -2.05
CA LEU A 460 -10.41 -13.67 -2.35
C LEU A 460 -10.84 -12.92 -1.08
N TYR A 461 -11.03 -13.57 0.06
CA TYR A 461 -11.29 -12.85 1.32
C TYR A 461 -10.15 -11.91 1.69
N ASP A 462 -8.89 -12.32 1.51
CA ASP A 462 -7.73 -11.48 1.77
C ASP A 462 -7.72 -10.24 0.86
N TYR A 463 -8.04 -10.39 -0.43
CA TYR A 463 -8.16 -9.28 -1.38
C TYR A 463 -9.27 -8.30 -1.02
N TYR A 464 -10.38 -8.79 -0.47
CA TYR A 464 -11.46 -7.93 0.01
C TYR A 464 -11.26 -7.50 1.47
N ARG A 465 -10.20 -7.95 2.15
CA ARG A 465 -9.99 -7.73 3.58
C ARG A 465 -11.21 -8.13 4.41
N ILE A 466 -11.69 -9.35 4.20
CA ILE A 466 -12.78 -9.98 4.98
C ILE A 466 -12.17 -10.92 6.00
N GLU A 467 -12.48 -10.74 7.28
CA GLU A 467 -12.01 -11.63 8.35
C GLU A 467 -12.62 -13.05 8.22
N SER A 468 -11.79 -14.06 8.45
CA SER A 468 -12.11 -15.48 8.21
C SER A 468 -12.98 -16.09 9.31
#